data_AF-A0A2A2KGR4-F1
#
_entry.id   AF-A0A2A2KGR4-F1
#
_cell.length_a   1.000
_cell.length_b   1.000
_cell.length_c   1.000
_cell.angle_alpha   90.00
_cell.angle_beta   90.00
_cell.angle_gamma   90.00
#
_symmetry.space_group_name_H-M   'P 1'
#
loop_
_entity.id
_entity.type
_entity.pdbx_description
1 polymer ?
#
loop_
_entity_poly.entity_id
_entity_poly.type
_entity_poly.pdbx_seq_one_letter_code
_entity_poly.pdbx_strand_id
1 'polypeptide(L)'
;MRRAISITVLSALAGLAQAEGSTPFDCNQFMQFGGNVDQARQTFAQGPESMSWNWFVCLNQPVESNSPNRVWETLKPSDQVYLSNGAAPLPWGQSEPVPAAVLQAAQAQGLNPDRTFHNLNAVQQVDGLILEMGGAVPTAQQGQPVRFQLLMGEDTFDYIVQKQVYNVNGQAALTSNLAFPSTAWELKAAWLNSTGPTPAAQTANTTFQAMYPALAQYELIGTQSETNPKLLANSQLESAFQSQSSCFACHGTAAYSKTKGYFNFAQKQQGGIVYPTAEVPASEFAGYNKLDFVWSLKRAQWQR
;
A
#
# COMPACT_ATOMS: atom_id res chain seq x y z
N MET A 1 -21.16 5.91 -8.11
CA MET A 1 -19.72 5.67 -8.39
C MET A 1 -19.27 4.60 -7.42
N ARG A 2 -18.91 3.41 -7.91
CA ARG A 2 -18.48 2.28 -7.08
C ARG A 2 -16.96 2.29 -6.96
N ARG A 3 -16.43 2.02 -5.76
CA ARG A 3 -15.01 2.18 -5.38
C ARG A 3 -14.34 0.82 -5.29
N ALA A 4 -13.05 0.74 -5.62
CA ALA A 4 -12.26 -0.48 -5.83
C ALA A 4 -11.34 -0.88 -4.64
N ILE A 5 -11.15 -2.17 -4.32
CA ILE A 5 -10.27 -2.80 -3.32
C ILE A 5 -9.40 -3.89 -4.00
N SER A 6 -8.10 -3.74 -4.20
CA SER A 6 -7.22 -4.88 -4.49
C SER A 6 -6.51 -5.28 -3.22
N ILE A 7 -6.58 -6.57 -2.86
CA ILE A 7 -5.72 -7.13 -1.83
C ILE A 7 -4.61 -7.89 -2.54
N THR A 8 -3.72 -7.10 -3.10
CA THR A 8 -2.32 -7.17 -2.70
C THR A 8 -2.13 -5.84 -2.00
N VAL A 9 -2.11 -5.76 -0.66
CA VAL A 9 -2.30 -4.55 0.18
C VAL A 9 -2.31 -3.18 -0.57
N LEU A 10 -3.33 -2.91 -1.41
CA LEU A 10 -3.26 -1.81 -2.38
C LEU A 10 -4.51 -1.63 -3.26
N SER A 11 -5.68 -1.54 -2.64
CA SER A 11 -6.45 -0.31 -2.76
C SER A 11 -7.42 -0.17 -1.60
N ALA A 12 -7.35 0.96 -0.91
CA ALA A 12 -8.41 1.44 -0.06
C ALA A 12 -8.73 2.87 -0.51
N LEU A 13 -9.97 3.11 -0.94
CA LEU A 13 -10.50 4.46 -1.11
C LEU A 13 -10.88 5.03 0.26
N ALA A 14 -9.89 5.29 1.10
CA ALA A 14 -10.12 5.85 2.43
C ALA A 14 -10.98 7.14 2.34
N GLY A 15 -12.08 7.13 3.08
CA GLY A 15 -12.96 8.27 3.24
C GLY A 15 -14.06 7.92 4.22
N LEU A 16 -13.94 8.44 5.45
CA LEU A 16 -14.91 8.56 6.54
C LEU A 16 -15.74 7.32 6.96
N ALA A 17 -15.82 6.26 6.17
CA ALA A 17 -16.64 5.09 6.45
C ALA A 17 -16.07 4.27 7.61
N GLN A 18 -16.98 3.74 8.42
CA GLN A 18 -16.71 2.80 9.52
C GLN A 18 -17.21 1.43 9.11
N ALA A 19 -16.50 0.38 9.50
CA ALA A 19 -17.15 -0.90 9.62
C ALA A 19 -18.20 -0.79 10.76
N GLU A 20 -19.48 -0.96 10.44
CA GLU A 20 -20.56 -0.99 11.42
C GLU A 20 -21.06 -2.43 11.60
N GLY A 21 -21.45 -2.79 12.83
CA GLY A 21 -21.96 -4.12 13.18
C GLY A 21 -20.93 -5.05 13.82
N SER A 22 -21.40 -6.18 14.36
CA SER A 22 -20.53 -7.24 14.88
C SER A 22 -19.83 -7.97 13.73
N THR A 23 -18.50 -8.00 13.72
CA THR A 23 -17.76 -8.80 12.75
C THR A 23 -17.81 -10.29 13.15
N PRO A 24 -18.14 -11.22 12.23
CA PRO A 24 -18.16 -12.65 12.52
C PRO A 24 -16.74 -13.27 12.59
N PHE A 25 -15.71 -12.43 12.49
CA PHE A 25 -14.31 -12.80 12.55
C PHE A 25 -13.57 -11.89 13.52
N ASP A 26 -12.47 -12.41 14.05
CA ASP A 26 -11.63 -11.72 15.00
C ASP A 26 -10.70 -10.72 14.28
N CYS A 27 -10.81 -9.45 14.65
CA CYS A 27 -9.87 -8.41 14.20
C CYS A 27 -8.71 -8.23 15.16
N ASN A 28 -8.68 -8.92 16.30
CA ASN A 28 -7.51 -8.93 17.16
C ASN A 28 -6.36 -9.64 16.44
N GLN A 29 -5.17 -9.04 16.51
CA GLN A 29 -3.94 -9.58 15.92
C GLN A 29 -4.01 -9.91 14.42
N PHE A 30 -4.94 -9.35 13.64
CA PHE A 30 -5.03 -9.64 12.20
C PHE A 30 -3.74 -9.25 11.44
N MET A 31 -3.07 -8.17 11.87
CA MET A 31 -1.76 -7.75 11.36
C MET A 31 -0.65 -8.77 11.67
N GLN A 32 -0.84 -9.62 12.68
CA GLN A 32 0.06 -10.74 13.01
C GLN A 32 -0.51 -12.08 12.53
N PHE A 33 -1.43 -12.06 11.55
CA PHE A 33 -2.05 -13.26 10.98
C PHE A 33 -2.72 -14.14 12.04
N GLY A 34 -3.35 -13.52 13.05
CA GLY A 34 -4.01 -14.23 14.15
C GLY A 34 -3.04 -15.02 15.03
N GLY A 35 -1.75 -14.68 15.01
CA GLY A 35 -0.69 -15.39 15.75
C GLY A 35 -0.24 -16.71 15.12
N ASN A 36 -0.84 -17.12 14.00
CA ASN A 36 -0.49 -18.37 13.30
C ASN A 36 -0.52 -18.18 11.79
N VAL A 37 0.65 -17.86 11.21
CA VAL A 37 0.80 -17.58 9.78
C VAL A 37 0.42 -18.77 8.90
N ASP A 38 0.68 -20.01 9.32
CA ASP A 38 0.38 -21.19 8.51
C ASP A 38 -1.12 -21.49 8.50
N GLN A 39 -1.81 -21.31 9.63
CA GLN A 39 -3.27 -21.36 9.66
C GLN A 39 -3.88 -20.25 8.81
N ALA A 40 -3.36 -19.02 8.93
CA ALA A 40 -3.84 -17.90 8.12
C ALA A 40 -3.67 -18.18 6.62
N ARG A 41 -2.54 -18.76 6.20
CA ARG A 41 -2.32 -19.19 4.80
C ARG A 41 -3.32 -20.27 4.37
N GLN A 42 -3.59 -21.26 5.21
CA GLN A 42 -4.58 -22.30 4.91
C GLN A 42 -5.99 -21.72 4.75
N THR A 43 -6.40 -20.82 5.65
CA THR A 43 -7.69 -20.11 5.55
C THR A 43 -7.75 -19.23 4.30
N PHE A 44 -6.65 -18.52 4.00
CA PHE A 44 -6.56 -17.68 2.82
C PHE A 44 -6.74 -18.49 1.54
N ALA A 45 -6.08 -19.64 1.42
CA ALA A 45 -6.17 -20.52 0.25
C ALA A 45 -7.59 -21.05 -0.01
N GLN A 46 -8.44 -21.10 1.02
CA GLN A 46 -9.84 -21.53 0.89
C GLN A 46 -10.78 -20.42 0.41
N GLY A 47 -10.41 -19.15 0.61
CA GLY A 47 -11.27 -18.00 0.32
C GLY A 47 -10.50 -16.69 0.30
N PRO A 48 -9.65 -16.46 -0.72
CA PRO A 48 -8.76 -15.30 -0.75
C PRO A 48 -9.55 -13.99 -0.76
N GLU A 49 -10.65 -13.90 -1.51
CA GLU A 49 -11.50 -12.71 -1.57
C GLU A 49 -12.23 -12.44 -0.25
N SER A 50 -12.69 -13.50 0.43
CA SER A 50 -13.36 -13.38 1.73
C SER A 50 -12.39 -12.94 2.82
N MET A 51 -11.20 -13.54 2.89
CA MET A 51 -10.18 -13.14 3.86
C MET A 51 -9.67 -11.72 3.59
N SER A 52 -9.56 -11.36 2.31
CA SER A 52 -9.25 -10.00 1.88
C SER A 52 -10.29 -9.02 2.43
N TRP A 53 -11.58 -9.27 2.21
CA TRP A 53 -12.64 -8.44 2.78
C TRP A 53 -12.60 -8.38 4.31
N ASN A 54 -12.31 -9.49 5.00
CA ASN A 54 -12.17 -9.51 6.45
C ASN A 54 -11.07 -8.54 6.92
N TRP A 55 -9.88 -8.59 6.30
CA TRP A 55 -8.80 -7.66 6.60
C TRP A 55 -9.16 -6.21 6.28
N PHE A 56 -9.86 -5.96 5.16
CA PHE A 56 -10.34 -4.62 4.84
C PHE A 56 -11.31 -4.08 5.89
N VAL A 57 -12.22 -4.93 6.39
CA VAL A 57 -13.12 -4.58 7.50
C VAL A 57 -12.32 -4.29 8.76
N CYS A 58 -11.35 -5.13 9.14
CA CYS A 58 -10.53 -4.91 10.33
C CYS A 58 -9.72 -3.60 10.25
N LEU A 59 -9.17 -3.26 9.08
CA LEU A 59 -8.48 -1.99 8.84
C LEU A 59 -9.41 -0.77 9.02
N ASN A 60 -10.71 -0.93 8.77
CA ASN A 60 -11.73 0.12 8.90
C ASN A 60 -12.54 0.05 10.20
N GLN A 61 -12.14 -0.77 11.17
CA GLN A 61 -12.66 -0.67 12.53
C GLN A 61 -12.14 0.61 13.21
N PRO A 62 -12.90 1.20 14.15
CA PRO A 62 -12.38 2.22 15.06
C PRO A 62 -11.17 1.70 15.84
N VAL A 63 -10.19 2.57 16.10
CA VAL A 63 -9.01 2.20 16.92
C VAL A 63 -9.42 1.77 18.33
N GLU A 64 -10.43 2.45 18.88
CA GLU A 64 -11.04 2.17 20.16
C GLU A 64 -12.50 2.65 20.14
N SER A 65 -13.27 2.32 21.18
CA SER A 65 -14.68 2.74 21.28
C SER A 65 -14.82 4.26 21.16
N ASN A 66 -15.71 4.72 20.27
CA ASN A 66 -15.93 6.12 19.92
C ASN A 66 -14.74 6.86 19.27
N SER A 67 -13.65 6.16 18.92
CA SER A 67 -12.57 6.78 18.16
C SER A 67 -13.06 7.18 16.78
N PRO A 68 -12.86 8.44 16.35
CA PRO A 68 -13.14 8.77 14.98
C PRO A 68 -12.12 8.08 14.06
N ASN A 69 -10.93 7.73 14.55
CA ASN A 69 -9.83 7.16 13.78
C ASN A 69 -10.05 5.68 13.49
N ARG A 70 -9.55 5.22 12.33
CA ARG A 70 -9.55 3.82 11.90
C ARG A 70 -8.21 3.17 12.18
N VAL A 71 -8.20 1.85 12.30
CA VAL A 71 -6.95 1.07 12.49
C VAL A 71 -5.91 1.38 11.41
N TRP A 72 -6.29 1.50 10.14
CA TRP A 72 -5.31 1.84 9.09
C TRP A 72 -4.69 3.23 9.27
N GLU A 73 -5.39 4.17 9.91
CA GLU A 73 -4.91 5.54 10.15
C GLU A 73 -3.81 5.58 11.23
N THR A 74 -3.57 4.47 11.95
CA THR A 74 -2.48 4.36 12.94
C THR A 74 -1.19 3.77 12.38
N LEU A 75 -1.22 3.23 11.16
CA LEU A 75 -0.02 2.72 10.49
C LEU A 75 0.96 3.86 10.20
N LYS A 76 2.26 3.59 10.28
CA LYS A 76 3.30 4.62 10.12
C LYS A 76 3.37 5.09 8.66
N PRO A 77 3.13 6.38 8.37
CA PRO A 77 3.25 6.91 7.01
C PRO A 77 4.71 6.91 6.55
N SER A 78 4.97 6.51 5.31
CA SER A 78 6.33 6.44 4.76
C SER A 78 7.06 7.80 4.75
N ASP A 79 6.34 8.91 4.61
CA ASP A 79 6.91 10.26 4.69
C ASP A 79 7.37 10.66 6.11
N GLN A 80 6.99 9.88 7.12
CA GLN A 80 7.50 9.98 8.50
C GLN A 80 8.56 8.92 8.82
N VAL A 81 8.94 8.09 7.84
CA VAL A 81 10.02 7.09 7.95
C VAL A 81 11.24 7.54 7.15
N TYR A 82 11.00 7.97 5.91
CA TYR A 82 12.03 8.40 4.98
C TYR A 82 12.16 9.92 4.99
N LEU A 83 12.74 10.44 6.08
CA LEU A 83 12.83 11.87 6.34
C LEU A 83 13.87 12.58 5.46
N SER A 84 13.74 13.90 5.38
CA SER A 84 14.72 14.76 4.74
C SER A 84 16.12 14.55 5.31
N ASN A 85 17.14 14.61 4.45
CA ASN A 85 18.54 14.38 4.83
C ASN A 85 18.77 13.02 5.51
N GLY A 86 17.95 12.00 5.21
CA GLY A 86 18.12 10.65 5.74
C GLY A 86 18.06 10.54 7.27
N ALA A 87 17.39 11.51 7.93
CA ALA A 87 17.27 11.54 9.38
C ALA A 87 16.54 10.30 9.92
N ALA A 88 16.87 9.93 11.15
CA ALA A 88 16.18 8.84 11.84
C ALA A 88 14.72 9.24 12.13
N PRO A 89 13.75 8.36 11.87
CA PRO A 89 12.35 8.65 12.15
C PRO A 89 12.06 8.64 13.64
N LEU A 90 10.99 9.34 14.04
CA LEU A 90 10.42 9.19 15.39
C LEU A 90 10.00 7.73 15.65
N PRO A 91 10.02 7.27 16.91
CA PRO A 91 9.57 5.92 17.28
C PRO A 91 8.18 5.56 16.77
N TRP A 92 7.85 4.26 16.80
CA TRP A 92 6.49 3.80 16.57
C TRP A 92 5.50 4.46 17.53
N GLY A 93 4.28 4.71 17.08
CA GLY A 93 3.25 5.43 17.84
C GLY A 93 3.45 6.94 17.97
N GLN A 94 4.60 7.48 17.54
CA GLN A 94 4.83 8.94 17.46
C GLN A 94 4.72 9.42 16.01
N SER A 95 4.01 10.53 15.83
CA SER A 95 3.87 11.19 14.52
C SER A 95 4.68 12.47 14.45
N GLU A 96 5.17 12.78 13.26
CA GLU A 96 5.67 14.13 12.96
C GLU A 96 4.54 15.17 13.19
N PRO A 97 4.85 16.35 13.75
CA PRO A 97 3.83 17.35 14.04
C PRO A 97 3.18 17.85 12.74
N VAL A 98 1.85 17.97 12.76
CA VAL A 98 1.11 18.57 11.65
C VAL A 98 1.56 20.03 11.50
N PRO A 99 1.93 20.49 10.29
CA PRO A 99 2.35 21.87 10.09
C PRO A 99 1.28 22.87 10.57
N ALA A 100 1.68 23.92 11.28
CA ALA A 100 0.76 24.90 11.87
C ALA A 100 -0.20 25.52 10.83
N ALA A 101 0.30 25.77 9.60
CA ALA A 101 -0.53 26.28 8.51
C ALA A 101 -1.67 25.33 8.09
N VAL A 102 -1.44 24.01 8.19
CA VAL A 102 -2.46 22.99 7.91
C VAL A 102 -3.53 23.01 9.00
N LEU A 103 -3.12 23.08 10.27
CA LEU A 103 -4.06 23.18 11.40
C LEU A 103 -4.92 24.45 11.31
N GLN A 104 -4.31 25.60 10.99
CA GLN A 104 -5.03 26.86 10.78
C GLN A 104 -6.05 26.76 9.64
N ALA A 105 -5.65 26.16 8.51
CA ALA A 105 -6.55 25.95 7.38
C ALA A 105 -7.70 24.99 7.71
N ALA A 106 -7.43 23.94 8.49
CA ALA A 106 -8.43 22.99 8.95
C ALA A 106 -9.47 23.66 9.86
N GLN A 107 -9.02 24.46 10.83
CA GLN A 107 -9.89 25.22 11.71
C GLN A 107 -10.76 26.22 10.93
N ALA A 108 -10.18 26.93 9.96
CA ALA A 108 -10.92 27.87 9.11
C ALA A 108 -12.01 27.18 8.25
N GLN A 109 -11.83 25.89 7.94
CA GLN A 109 -12.81 25.06 7.22
C GLN A 109 -13.79 24.34 8.15
N GLY A 110 -13.71 24.55 9.47
CA GLY A 110 -14.55 23.84 10.45
C GLY A 110 -14.23 22.35 10.59
N LEU A 111 -13.04 21.92 10.18
CA LEU A 111 -12.57 20.54 10.34
C LEU A 111 -12.07 20.31 11.76
N ASN A 112 -12.20 19.08 12.25
CA ASN A 112 -11.69 18.69 13.56
C ASN A 112 -10.15 18.55 13.54
N PRO A 113 -9.39 19.41 14.25
CA PRO A 113 -7.94 19.37 14.26
C PRO A 113 -7.35 18.19 15.05
N ASP A 114 -8.16 17.46 15.82
CA ASP A 114 -7.73 16.28 16.59
C ASP A 114 -7.77 14.99 15.74
N ARG A 115 -8.23 15.07 14.49
CA ARG A 115 -8.20 13.98 13.53
C ARG A 115 -6.79 13.75 13.00
N THR A 116 -6.49 12.51 12.62
CA THR A 116 -5.27 12.21 11.86
C THR A 116 -5.27 12.97 10.54
N PHE A 117 -4.22 13.75 10.29
CA PHE A 117 -3.99 14.42 9.02
C PHE A 117 -3.13 13.55 8.11
N HIS A 118 -3.69 13.17 6.97
CA HIS A 118 -3.00 12.36 5.97
C HIS A 118 -2.24 13.22 4.98
N ASN A 119 -0.94 12.98 4.86
CA ASN A 119 -0.11 13.65 3.87
C ASN A 119 -0.21 12.96 2.51
N LEU A 120 -1.09 13.48 1.65
CA LEU A 120 -1.29 13.00 0.28
C LEU A 120 -0.40 13.72 -0.74
N ASN A 121 0.87 13.96 -0.40
CA ASN A 121 1.80 14.68 -1.27
C ASN A 121 2.48 13.78 -2.33
N ALA A 122 2.39 12.46 -2.20
CA ALA A 122 3.07 11.55 -3.11
C ALA A 122 2.28 11.41 -4.41
N VAL A 123 2.93 11.75 -5.53
CA VAL A 123 2.41 11.63 -6.90
C VAL A 123 3.29 10.76 -7.80
N GLN A 124 4.52 10.52 -7.38
CA GLN A 124 5.51 9.74 -8.11
C GLN A 124 5.38 8.26 -7.74
N GLN A 125 5.02 7.42 -8.69
CA GLN A 125 4.94 5.97 -8.52
C GLN A 125 6.34 5.35 -8.31
N VAL A 126 6.37 4.05 -7.99
CA VAL A 126 7.59 3.31 -7.61
C VAL A 126 8.64 3.18 -8.73
N ASP A 127 8.24 3.44 -9.97
CA ASP A 127 9.09 3.51 -11.16
C ASP A 127 9.69 4.91 -11.39
N GLY A 128 9.31 5.91 -10.58
CA GLY A 128 9.75 7.28 -10.70
C GLY A 128 8.88 8.16 -11.61
N LEU A 129 7.76 7.65 -12.11
CA LEU A 129 6.87 8.35 -13.04
C LEU A 129 5.54 8.73 -12.37
N ILE A 130 4.80 9.65 -13.00
CA ILE A 130 3.50 10.09 -12.51
C ILE A 130 2.41 9.29 -13.21
N LEU A 131 1.45 8.78 -12.46
CA LEU A 131 0.19 8.30 -13.02
C LEU A 131 -0.79 9.47 -13.06
N GLU A 132 -1.37 9.73 -14.23
CA GLU A 132 -2.42 10.73 -14.39
C GLU A 132 -3.82 10.11 -14.29
N MET A 133 -4.75 10.84 -13.69
CA MET A 133 -6.15 10.42 -13.58
C MET A 133 -6.81 10.42 -14.97
N GLY A 134 -7.44 9.30 -15.31
CA GLY A 134 -8.19 9.10 -16.55
C GLY A 134 -9.44 8.25 -16.34
N GLY A 135 -10.13 7.89 -17.43
CA GLY A 135 -11.35 7.08 -17.39
C GLY A 135 -12.57 7.84 -16.83
N ALA A 136 -13.34 7.21 -15.94
CA ALA A 136 -14.60 7.75 -15.41
C ALA A 136 -14.43 8.73 -14.23
N VAL A 137 -13.30 9.44 -14.15
CA VAL A 137 -13.12 10.56 -13.21
C VAL A 137 -13.86 11.80 -13.73
N PRO A 138 -14.30 12.74 -12.85
CA PRO A 138 -14.86 14.02 -13.29
C PRO A 138 -13.94 14.74 -14.27
N THR A 139 -14.48 15.39 -15.30
CA THR A 139 -13.68 16.05 -16.35
C THR A 139 -12.62 17.01 -15.79
N ALA A 140 -12.95 17.74 -14.71
CA ALA A 140 -12.02 18.66 -14.06
C ALA A 140 -10.81 17.96 -13.39
N GLN A 141 -10.86 16.64 -13.19
CA GLN A 141 -9.79 15.84 -12.59
C GLN A 141 -8.96 15.07 -13.63
N GLN A 142 -9.40 15.00 -14.89
CA GLN A 142 -8.65 14.29 -15.93
C GLN A 142 -7.28 14.95 -16.17
N GLY A 143 -6.24 14.15 -16.34
CA GLY A 143 -4.85 14.60 -16.52
C GLY A 143 -4.15 15.06 -15.23
N GLN A 144 -4.86 15.14 -14.11
CA GLN A 144 -4.23 15.50 -12.83
C GLN A 144 -3.48 14.30 -12.23
N PRO A 145 -2.37 14.51 -11.51
CA PRO A 145 -1.63 13.44 -10.87
C PRO A 145 -2.47 12.68 -9.85
N VAL A 146 -2.30 11.38 -9.85
CA VAL A 146 -2.86 10.49 -8.84
C VAL A 146 -2.07 10.64 -7.56
N ARG A 147 -2.78 10.97 -6.50
CA ARG A 147 -2.21 11.05 -5.15
C ARG A 147 -2.39 9.73 -4.43
N PHE A 148 -1.38 9.37 -3.66
CA PHE A 148 -1.40 8.17 -2.83
C PHE A 148 -0.67 8.40 -1.51
N GLN A 149 -0.89 7.47 -0.58
CA GLN A 149 -0.18 7.38 0.69
C GLN A 149 0.36 5.95 0.81
N LEU A 150 1.63 5.80 1.18
CA LEU A 150 2.19 4.53 1.65
C LEU A 150 2.26 4.57 3.17
N LEU A 151 1.84 3.50 3.82
CA LEU A 151 1.90 3.28 5.25
C LEU A 151 2.50 1.90 5.52
N MET A 152 3.04 1.68 6.71
CA MET A 152 3.62 0.39 7.09
C MET A 152 3.21 -0.02 8.50
N GLY A 153 3.13 -1.34 8.71
CA GLY A 153 2.91 -1.94 10.03
C GLY A 153 4.14 -1.80 10.94
N GLU A 154 3.93 -2.08 12.22
CA GLU A 154 4.94 -1.96 13.28
C GLU A 154 6.16 -2.83 12.99
N ASP A 155 5.96 -4.11 12.69
CA ASP A 155 7.05 -5.04 12.40
C ASP A 155 7.86 -4.65 11.15
N THR A 156 7.21 -4.01 10.16
CA THR A 156 7.90 -3.44 8.99
C THR A 156 8.77 -2.24 9.40
N PHE A 157 8.20 -1.33 10.18
CA PHE A 157 8.88 -0.14 10.68
C PHE A 157 10.09 -0.52 11.56
N ASP A 158 9.89 -1.40 12.52
CA ASP A 158 10.93 -1.86 13.44
C ASP A 158 12.07 -2.52 12.70
N TYR A 159 11.76 -3.36 11.71
CA TYR A 159 12.78 -3.96 10.85
C TYR A 159 13.58 -2.90 10.08
N ILE A 160 12.91 -1.90 9.49
CA ILE A 160 13.56 -0.80 8.77
C ILE A 160 14.50 0.00 9.67
N VAL A 161 14.04 0.35 10.88
CA VAL A 161 14.82 1.10 11.86
C VAL A 161 16.00 0.27 12.39
N GLN A 162 15.76 -0.99 12.75
CA GLN A 162 16.78 -1.90 13.27
C GLN A 162 17.88 -2.17 12.24
N LYS A 163 17.52 -2.32 10.95
CA LYS A 163 18.49 -2.48 9.85
C LYS A 163 19.08 -1.15 9.38
N GLN A 164 18.61 -0.03 9.92
CA GLN A 164 18.99 1.33 9.52
C GLN A 164 18.78 1.64 8.03
N VAL A 165 17.81 0.98 7.39
CA VAL A 165 17.54 1.13 5.95
C VAL A 165 16.53 2.24 5.62
N TYR A 166 16.14 3.05 6.61
CA TYR A 166 15.33 4.27 6.43
C TYR A 166 16.07 5.39 5.67
N ASN A 167 17.38 5.27 5.46
CA ASN A 167 18.16 6.17 4.61
C ASN A 167 19.02 5.39 3.60
N VAL A 168 19.49 6.09 2.57
CA VAL A 168 20.25 5.46 1.48
C VAL A 168 21.64 4.99 1.96
N ASN A 169 22.22 5.63 2.97
CA ASN A 169 23.50 5.22 3.55
C ASN A 169 23.41 3.80 4.13
N GLY A 170 22.35 3.50 4.88
CA GLY A 170 22.11 2.15 5.40
C GLY A 170 21.80 1.14 4.30
N GLN A 171 21.02 1.51 3.29
CA GLN A 171 20.79 0.64 2.12
C GLN A 171 22.08 0.36 1.33
N ALA A 172 22.99 1.34 1.24
CA ALA A 172 24.31 1.20 0.62
C ALA A 172 25.31 0.39 1.46
N ALA A 173 25.03 0.20 2.75
CA ALA A 173 25.82 -0.65 3.65
C ALA A 173 25.38 -2.12 3.62
N LEU A 174 24.27 -2.45 2.94
CA LEU A 174 23.80 -3.84 2.84
C LEU A 174 24.83 -4.74 2.18
N THR A 175 25.12 -5.86 2.85
CA THR A 175 25.99 -6.94 2.36
C THR A 175 25.19 -8.17 1.92
N SER A 176 23.88 -8.18 2.17
CA SER A 176 22.96 -9.24 1.82
C SER A 176 21.56 -8.68 1.54
N ASN A 177 20.70 -9.53 0.98
CA ASN A 177 19.27 -9.26 0.86
C ASN A 177 18.64 -8.97 2.23
N LEU A 178 17.61 -8.12 2.23
CA LEU A 178 16.69 -8.01 3.33
C LEU A 178 15.74 -9.23 3.35
N ALA A 179 15.26 -9.55 4.53
CA ALA A 179 14.27 -10.59 4.80
C ALA A 179 13.40 -10.09 5.96
N PHE A 180 12.28 -9.48 5.62
CA PHE A 180 11.33 -8.92 6.56
C PHE A 180 10.62 -10.03 7.33
N PRO A 181 10.14 -9.77 8.55
CA PRO A 181 9.34 -10.74 9.28
C PRO A 181 8.07 -11.07 8.50
N SER A 182 7.54 -12.29 8.67
CA SER A 182 6.31 -12.73 8.02
C SER A 182 5.09 -11.86 8.34
N THR A 183 5.17 -11.06 9.41
CA THR A 183 4.18 -10.11 9.90
C THR A 183 4.41 -8.68 9.39
N ALA A 184 5.29 -8.48 8.41
CA ALA A 184 5.47 -7.19 7.76
C ALA A 184 4.25 -6.84 6.88
N TRP A 185 3.76 -5.60 7.03
CA TRP A 185 2.71 -5.00 6.21
C TRP A 185 3.18 -3.70 5.58
N GLU A 186 2.82 -3.49 4.32
CA GLU A 186 2.90 -2.21 3.63
C GLU A 186 1.53 -1.95 3.00
N LEU A 187 0.89 -0.83 3.33
CA LEU A 187 -0.40 -0.42 2.79
C LEU A 187 -0.22 0.77 1.86
N LYS A 188 -0.81 0.72 0.67
CA LYS A 188 -0.98 1.94 -0.14
C LYS A 188 -2.45 2.25 -0.42
N ALA A 189 -2.81 3.48 -0.05
CA ALA A 189 -4.09 4.08 -0.36
C ALA A 189 -3.90 5.02 -1.54
N ALA A 190 -4.69 4.84 -2.60
CA ALA A 190 -4.64 5.68 -3.80
C ALA A 190 -6.06 6.10 -4.20
N TRP A 191 -6.19 7.33 -4.68
CA TRP A 191 -7.49 7.90 -5.06
C TRP A 191 -7.65 7.85 -6.57
N LEU A 192 -8.32 6.79 -7.03
CA LEU A 192 -8.30 6.34 -8.43
C LEU A 192 -9.61 5.68 -8.85
N ASN A 193 -9.85 5.62 -10.17
CA ASN A 193 -10.98 4.92 -10.78
C ASN A 193 -10.53 3.65 -11.50
N SER A 194 -10.78 2.47 -10.93
CA SER A 194 -10.23 1.18 -11.42
C SER A 194 -10.97 0.58 -12.63
N THR A 195 -10.42 -0.52 -13.15
CA THR A 195 -10.99 -1.36 -14.23
C THR A 195 -12.10 -2.32 -13.81
N GLY A 196 -12.62 -2.20 -12.59
CA GLY A 196 -13.70 -3.05 -12.07
C GLY A 196 -13.24 -4.44 -11.59
N PRO A 197 -14.11 -5.16 -10.86
CA PRO A 197 -13.74 -6.37 -10.13
C PRO A 197 -13.69 -7.66 -10.94
N THR A 198 -12.79 -8.58 -10.56
CA THR A 198 -12.76 -9.96 -11.09
C THR A 198 -14.05 -10.70 -10.75
N PRO A 199 -14.42 -11.76 -11.48
CA PRO A 199 -15.63 -12.53 -11.19
C PRO A 199 -15.69 -13.09 -9.75
N ALA A 200 -14.54 -13.57 -9.23
CA ALA A 200 -14.44 -14.02 -7.84
C ALA A 200 -14.72 -12.89 -6.84
N ALA A 201 -14.12 -11.72 -7.09
CA ALA A 201 -14.28 -10.56 -6.22
C ALA A 201 -15.71 -9.98 -6.27
N GLN A 202 -16.40 -10.02 -7.42
CA GLN A 202 -17.81 -9.63 -7.55
C GLN A 202 -18.74 -10.41 -6.61
N THR A 203 -18.49 -11.72 -6.50
CA THR A 203 -19.27 -12.60 -5.62
C THR A 203 -19.07 -12.21 -4.16
N ALA A 204 -17.81 -12.01 -3.74
CA ALA A 204 -17.50 -11.56 -2.38
C ALA A 204 -18.07 -10.16 -2.08
N ASN A 205 -17.97 -9.21 -3.02
CA ASN A 205 -18.50 -7.86 -2.86
C ASN A 205 -19.98 -7.86 -2.52
N THR A 206 -20.78 -8.62 -3.26
CA THR A 206 -22.23 -8.67 -3.04
C THR A 206 -22.56 -9.07 -1.60
N THR A 207 -21.87 -10.08 -1.07
CA THR A 207 -22.05 -10.56 0.31
C THR A 207 -21.59 -9.52 1.33
N PHE A 208 -20.37 -8.99 1.19
CA PHE A 208 -19.79 -8.08 2.18
C PHE A 208 -20.45 -6.70 2.20
N GLN A 209 -20.83 -6.16 1.05
CA GLN A 209 -21.56 -4.88 1.00
C GLN A 209 -22.95 -4.98 1.66
N ALA A 210 -23.59 -6.15 1.59
CA ALA A 210 -24.84 -6.41 2.30
C ALA A 210 -24.62 -6.53 3.82
N MET A 211 -23.53 -7.17 4.26
CA MET A 211 -23.16 -7.30 5.68
C MET A 211 -22.69 -5.99 6.31
N TYR A 212 -22.02 -5.13 5.52
CA TYR A 212 -21.44 -3.86 5.99
C TYR A 212 -21.94 -2.69 5.13
N PRO A 213 -23.19 -2.20 5.34
CA PRO A 213 -23.78 -1.14 4.53
C PRO A 213 -22.96 0.15 4.48
N ALA A 214 -22.27 0.51 5.56
CA ALA A 214 -21.37 1.67 5.62
C ALA A 214 -20.14 1.52 4.69
N LEU A 215 -19.74 0.28 4.37
CA LEU A 215 -18.69 -0.06 3.42
C LEU A 215 -19.23 -0.43 2.04
N ALA A 216 -20.53 -0.30 1.77
CA ALA A 216 -21.15 -0.71 0.51
C ALA A 216 -20.65 0.09 -0.71
N GLN A 217 -20.01 1.23 -0.49
CA GLN A 217 -19.40 2.01 -1.57
C GLN A 217 -18.08 1.40 -2.08
N TYR A 218 -17.51 0.42 -1.38
CA TYR A 218 -16.24 -0.24 -1.68
C TYR A 218 -16.44 -1.63 -2.30
N GLU A 219 -15.56 -2.05 -3.20
CA GLU A 219 -15.63 -3.27 -4.02
C GLU A 219 -14.24 -3.88 -4.16
N LEU A 220 -14.01 -5.09 -3.67
CA LEU A 220 -12.87 -5.91 -4.07
C LEU A 220 -12.77 -6.06 -5.58
N ILE A 221 -11.66 -5.57 -6.14
CA ILE A 221 -11.16 -5.74 -7.48
C ILE A 221 -10.56 -7.12 -7.67
N GLY A 222 -9.74 -7.57 -6.74
CA GLY A 222 -9.11 -8.88 -6.83
C GLY A 222 -8.01 -9.05 -5.80
N THR A 223 -7.63 -10.31 -5.64
CA THR A 223 -6.65 -10.76 -4.66
C THR A 223 -5.54 -11.52 -5.39
N GLN A 224 -4.29 -11.30 -4.99
CA GLN A 224 -3.15 -12.06 -5.50
C GLN A 224 -2.39 -12.70 -4.34
N SER A 225 -2.14 -14.00 -4.42
CA SER A 225 -1.28 -14.75 -3.49
C SER A 225 -0.17 -15.54 -4.17
N GLU A 226 -0.19 -15.59 -5.49
CA GLU A 226 0.77 -16.31 -6.31
C GLU A 226 1.14 -15.43 -7.52
N THR A 227 2.29 -15.69 -8.14
CA THR A 227 2.73 -14.97 -9.35
C THR A 227 1.87 -15.26 -10.57
N ASN A 228 1.04 -16.31 -10.51
CA ASN A 228 0.06 -16.73 -11.49
C ASN A 228 -1.26 -17.11 -10.75
N PRO A 229 -2.47 -16.71 -11.19
CA PRO A 229 -2.80 -16.04 -12.43
C PRO A 229 -2.27 -14.61 -12.48
N LYS A 230 -1.91 -14.18 -13.70
CA LYS A 230 -1.83 -12.74 -13.99
C LYS A 230 -3.19 -12.14 -13.74
N LEU A 231 -3.24 -11.05 -12.97
CA LEU A 231 -4.50 -10.36 -12.76
C LEU A 231 -4.81 -9.52 -14.00
N LEU A 232 -6.06 -9.60 -14.49
CA LEU A 232 -6.62 -8.65 -15.48
C LEU A 232 -6.92 -7.28 -14.87
N ALA A 233 -6.40 -7.02 -13.66
CA ALA A 233 -6.43 -5.70 -13.09
C ALA A 233 -5.33 -4.90 -13.80
N ASN A 234 -5.73 -3.89 -14.58
CA ASN A 234 -4.83 -2.80 -14.92
C ASN A 234 -4.47 -2.14 -13.58
N SER A 235 -3.42 -2.61 -12.92
CA SER A 235 -2.95 -2.06 -11.67
C SER A 235 -2.66 -0.59 -11.96
N GLN A 236 -3.58 0.27 -11.53
CA GLN A 236 -3.41 1.72 -11.57
C GLN A 236 -2.39 2.16 -10.51
N LEU A 237 -1.42 1.30 -10.22
CA LEU A 237 -0.46 1.45 -9.15
C LEU A 237 0.87 1.94 -9.70
N GLU A 238 1.02 1.95 -11.01
CA GLU A 238 2.20 2.41 -11.76
C GLU A 238 1.81 3.48 -12.79
N SER A 239 2.78 4.00 -13.55
CA SER A 239 2.57 5.15 -14.43
C SER A 239 1.97 4.83 -15.81
N ALA A 240 1.63 3.57 -16.08
CA ALA A 240 1.05 3.15 -17.36
C ALA A 240 0.00 2.04 -17.20
N PHE A 241 -1.00 2.06 -18.09
CA PHE A 241 -2.01 1.01 -18.19
C PHE A 241 -1.45 -0.22 -18.91
N GLN A 242 -1.50 -1.37 -18.24
CA GLN A 242 -1.21 -2.68 -18.84
C GLN A 242 -2.40 -3.61 -18.63
N SER A 243 -2.75 -4.40 -19.64
CA SER A 243 -3.91 -5.32 -19.62
C SER A 243 -3.75 -6.50 -18.65
N GLN A 244 -2.53 -6.74 -18.17
CA GLN A 244 -2.17 -7.76 -17.20
C GLN A 244 -1.14 -7.19 -16.23
N SER A 245 -1.28 -7.48 -14.96
CA SER A 245 -0.30 -7.14 -13.92
C SER A 245 -0.01 -8.34 -13.01
N SER A 246 1.14 -8.28 -12.34
CA SER A 246 1.48 -9.20 -11.24
C SER A 246 2.21 -8.39 -10.18
N CYS A 247 1.54 -8.15 -9.06
CA CYS A 247 2.10 -7.42 -7.93
C CYS A 247 3.36 -8.11 -7.42
N PHE A 248 3.36 -9.44 -7.32
CA PHE A 248 4.54 -10.22 -6.94
C PHE A 248 5.70 -10.05 -7.94
N ALA A 249 5.43 -10.14 -9.24
CA ALA A 249 6.50 -9.94 -10.23
C ALA A 249 7.11 -8.54 -10.15
N CYS A 250 6.26 -7.51 -10.04
CA CYS A 250 6.70 -6.12 -9.93
C CYS A 250 7.46 -5.85 -8.62
N HIS A 251 6.85 -6.15 -7.47
CA HIS A 251 7.47 -5.97 -6.16
C HIS A 251 8.69 -6.86 -5.97
N GLY A 252 8.74 -8.04 -6.61
CA GLY A 252 9.91 -8.91 -6.63
C GLY A 252 11.14 -8.27 -7.27
N THR A 253 10.99 -7.14 -7.96
CA THR A 253 12.12 -6.36 -8.49
C THR A 253 12.69 -5.34 -7.51
N ALA A 254 12.11 -5.19 -6.30
CA ALA A 254 12.62 -4.31 -5.26
C ALA A 254 14.06 -4.70 -4.86
N ALA A 255 15.02 -3.88 -5.28
CA ALA A 255 16.44 -4.16 -5.10
C ALA A 255 17.26 -2.87 -5.17
N TYR A 256 18.36 -2.84 -4.42
CA TYR A 256 19.29 -1.71 -4.36
C TYR A 256 20.75 -2.17 -4.50
N SER A 257 21.54 -1.36 -5.18
CA SER A 257 22.98 -1.53 -5.33
C SER A 257 23.67 -0.22 -5.00
N LYS A 258 24.74 -0.30 -4.21
CA LYS A 258 25.57 0.87 -3.90
C LYS A 258 26.14 1.55 -5.16
N THR A 259 26.42 0.78 -6.21
CA THR A 259 27.04 1.29 -7.44
C THR A 259 26.03 1.55 -8.57
N LYS A 260 24.91 0.83 -8.59
CA LYS A 260 23.88 0.93 -9.64
C LYS A 260 22.62 1.69 -9.22
N GLY A 261 22.46 1.99 -7.92
CA GLY A 261 21.23 2.56 -7.36
C GLY A 261 20.11 1.51 -7.27
N TYR A 262 18.86 1.98 -7.33
CA TYR A 262 17.70 1.09 -7.37
C TYR A 262 17.59 0.37 -8.71
N PHE A 263 17.17 -0.90 -8.67
CA PHE A 263 16.91 -1.68 -9.87
C PHE A 263 15.81 -1.03 -10.71
N ASN A 264 16.10 -0.79 -11.99
CA ASN A 264 15.14 -0.28 -12.96
C ASN A 264 14.43 -1.44 -13.65
N PHE A 265 13.13 -1.55 -13.43
CA PHE A 265 12.29 -2.61 -13.96
C PHE A 265 11.35 -2.14 -15.09
N ALA A 266 11.39 -0.86 -15.46
CA ALA A 266 10.59 -0.31 -16.54
C ALA A 266 11.08 -0.87 -17.89
N GLN A 267 10.20 -1.56 -18.61
CA GLN A 267 10.50 -2.15 -19.91
C GLN A 267 9.92 -1.28 -21.02
N LYS A 268 10.71 -1.00 -22.07
CA LYS A 268 10.22 -0.26 -23.25
C LYS A 268 9.48 -1.22 -24.18
N GLN A 269 8.26 -0.88 -24.58
CA GLN A 269 7.51 -1.61 -25.60
C GLN A 269 6.79 -0.62 -26.52
N GLN A 270 7.02 -0.73 -27.84
CA GLN A 270 6.39 0.05 -28.94
C GLN A 270 5.57 1.30 -28.52
N GLY A 271 6.26 2.38 -28.14
CA GLY A 271 5.65 3.69 -27.82
C GLY A 271 5.23 3.91 -26.36
N GLY A 272 5.45 2.93 -25.46
CA GLY A 272 5.11 3.03 -24.04
C GLY A 272 6.07 2.28 -23.10
N ILE A 273 5.71 2.30 -21.82
CA ILE A 273 6.40 1.61 -20.72
C ILE A 273 5.49 0.50 -20.20
N VAL A 274 6.06 -0.68 -19.98
CA VAL A 274 5.38 -1.83 -19.37
C VAL A 274 6.20 -2.37 -18.20
N TYR A 275 5.56 -3.21 -17.37
CA TYR A 275 6.15 -3.74 -16.16
C TYR A 275 6.18 -5.27 -16.16
N PRO A 276 7.04 -5.90 -15.35
CA PRO A 276 7.09 -7.35 -15.25
C PRO A 276 5.73 -7.94 -14.84
N THR A 277 5.24 -8.85 -15.67
CA THR A 277 4.04 -9.67 -15.38
C THR A 277 4.39 -11.10 -14.95
N ALA A 278 5.68 -11.39 -14.83
CA ALA A 278 6.26 -12.65 -14.38
C ALA A 278 7.57 -12.36 -13.65
N GLU A 279 8.03 -13.32 -12.83
CA GLU A 279 9.27 -13.19 -12.07
C GLU A 279 10.45 -12.86 -12.99
N VAL A 280 11.23 -11.86 -12.58
CA VAL A 280 12.47 -11.48 -13.27
C VAL A 280 13.57 -12.46 -12.84
N PRO A 281 14.36 -13.02 -13.76
CA PRO A 281 15.41 -13.98 -13.44
C PRO A 281 16.39 -13.46 -12.39
N ALA A 282 16.83 -14.32 -11.48
CA ALA A 282 17.78 -13.98 -10.41
C ALA A 282 19.09 -13.36 -10.95
N SER A 283 19.52 -13.76 -12.16
CA SER A 283 20.70 -13.23 -12.84
C SER A 283 20.64 -11.73 -13.11
N GLU A 284 19.45 -11.16 -13.32
CA GLU A 284 19.27 -9.72 -13.55
C GLU A 284 19.63 -8.90 -12.30
N PHE A 285 19.55 -9.51 -11.12
CA PHE A 285 19.87 -8.87 -9.84
C PHE A 285 21.35 -9.00 -9.46
N ALA A 286 22.23 -9.42 -10.38
CA ALA A 286 23.65 -9.49 -10.14
C ALA A 286 24.23 -8.13 -9.66
N GLY A 287 24.77 -8.12 -8.44
CA GLY A 287 25.31 -6.92 -7.80
C GLY A 287 24.27 -6.01 -7.13
N TYR A 288 23.05 -6.50 -6.92
CA TYR A 288 22.01 -5.86 -6.10
C TYR A 288 21.70 -6.70 -4.86
N ASN A 289 21.29 -6.03 -3.78
CA ASN A 289 20.61 -6.65 -2.65
C ASN A 289 19.10 -6.49 -2.84
N LYS A 290 18.34 -7.58 -2.67
CA LYS A 290 16.88 -7.56 -2.65
C LYS A 290 16.38 -6.84 -1.40
N LEU A 291 15.28 -6.12 -1.56
CA LEU A 291 14.59 -5.38 -0.50
C LEU A 291 13.30 -6.07 -0.04
N ASP A 292 13.14 -7.36 -0.39
CA ASP A 292 12.02 -8.21 0.02
C ASP A 292 10.63 -7.59 -0.26
N PHE A 293 10.40 -7.22 -1.51
CA PHE A 293 9.13 -6.66 -1.99
C PHE A 293 8.75 -5.27 -1.43
N VAL A 294 9.54 -4.68 -0.54
CA VAL A 294 9.28 -3.37 0.09
C VAL A 294 9.75 -2.22 -0.79
N TRP A 295 8.82 -1.56 -1.48
CA TRP A 295 9.13 -0.44 -2.36
C TRP A 295 9.22 0.90 -1.64
N SER A 296 8.58 1.06 -0.49
CA SER A 296 8.67 2.32 0.25
C SER A 296 10.12 2.71 0.57
N LEU A 297 11.04 1.73 0.65
CA LEU A 297 12.49 1.94 0.81
C LEU A 297 13.10 2.84 -0.26
N LYS A 298 12.50 2.94 -1.46
CA LYS A 298 12.93 3.88 -2.52
C LYS A 298 12.78 5.35 -2.14
N ARG A 299 11.99 5.66 -1.13
CA ARG A 299 11.78 7.04 -0.64
C ARG A 299 12.91 7.51 0.26
N ALA A 300 13.79 6.61 0.69
CA ALA A 300 14.95 6.94 1.49
C ALA A 300 15.79 8.03 0.83
N GLN A 301 16.27 8.95 1.66
CA GLN A 301 17.18 10.01 1.22
C GLN A 301 18.59 9.74 1.74
N TRP A 302 19.58 10.34 1.10
CA TRP A 302 20.95 10.34 1.62
C TRP A 302 21.01 11.17 2.91
N GLN A 303 21.74 10.63 3.89
CA GLN A 303 22.25 11.40 5.00
C GLN A 303 23.40 12.27 4.49
N ARG A 304 23.21 13.58 4.56
CA ARG A 304 24.15 14.61 4.10
C ARG A 304 24.61 15.45 5.29
#